data_AF-A0A842UDI0-F1
#
_entry.id   AF-A0A842UDI0-F1
#
_cell.length_a   1.000
_cell.length_b   1.000
_cell.length_c   1.000
_cell.angle_alpha   90.00
_cell.angle_beta   90.00
_cell.angle_gamma   90.00
#
_symmetry.space_group_name_H-M   'P 1'
#
loop_
_entity.id
_entity.type
_entity.pdbx_description
1 polymer ?
#
loop_
_entity_poly.entity_id
_entity_poly.type
_entity_poly.pdbx_seq_one_letter_code
_entity_poly.pdbx_strand_id
1 'polypeptide(L)'
;MIIFAIDALEHELVNEFDCKNLKQLSFGKTDISEFSQPRTMVLWSSFMTGENKEKEILAKGDKEMWNTRIDIKDTFFSKFKNPKIIDLPGFSYDLGVHKRSRQLLKAFFEAETDEEKKKVLEEHNKDAFEHHKKVKEEFEQAVASKEHDLVLGYFSVADVIGHLNFGNKIMMKMIYKE
;
A
#
# COMPACT_ATOMS: atom_id res chain seq x y z
N MET A 1 -7.61 -17.00 -7.87
CA MET A 1 -7.91 -15.56 -8.09
C MET A 1 -6.66 -14.76 -7.74
N ILE A 2 -6.35 -13.70 -8.48
CA ILE A 2 -5.18 -12.85 -8.23
C ILE A 2 -5.67 -11.41 -8.11
N ILE A 3 -5.26 -10.72 -7.05
CA ILE A 3 -5.57 -9.32 -6.79
C ILE A 3 -4.25 -8.56 -6.64
N PHE A 4 -4.12 -7.50 -7.43
CA PHE A 4 -3.00 -6.56 -7.38
C PHE A 4 -3.51 -5.25 -6.79
N ALA A 5 -3.20 -5.00 -5.52
CA ALA A 5 -3.60 -3.80 -4.81
C ALA A 5 -2.44 -2.81 -4.82
N ILE A 6 -2.58 -1.69 -5.52
CA ILE A 6 -1.54 -0.65 -5.58
C ILE A 6 -2.04 0.59 -4.85
N ASP A 7 -1.30 1.05 -3.85
CA ASP A 7 -1.63 2.30 -3.15
C ASP A 7 -1.17 3.51 -3.96
N ALA A 8 -1.98 4.57 -3.94
CA ALA A 8 -1.78 5.80 -4.70
C ALA A 8 -1.60 5.64 -6.23
N LEU A 9 -2.12 4.56 -6.84
CA LEU A 9 -2.17 4.45 -8.29
C LEU A 9 -3.24 5.38 -8.88
N GLU A 10 -2.78 6.43 -9.55
CA GLU A 10 -3.64 7.40 -10.23
C GLU A 10 -3.88 7.01 -11.71
N HIS A 11 -5.14 6.93 -12.12
CA HIS A 11 -5.57 6.42 -13.43
C HIS A 11 -5.16 7.33 -14.59
N GLU A 12 -5.27 8.65 -14.44
CA GLU A 12 -4.87 9.60 -15.47
C GLU A 12 -3.36 9.52 -15.73
N LEU A 13 -2.54 9.33 -14.70
CA LEU A 13 -1.10 9.10 -14.84
C LEU A 13 -0.78 7.77 -15.54
N VAL A 14 -1.54 6.70 -15.28
CA VAL A 14 -1.41 5.43 -16.03
C VAL A 14 -1.65 5.65 -17.53
N ASN A 15 -2.62 6.50 -17.89
CA ASN A 15 -2.90 6.86 -19.27
C ASN A 15 -1.82 7.78 -19.86
N GLU A 16 -1.44 8.84 -19.15
CA GLU A 16 -0.42 9.81 -19.56
C GLU A 16 0.94 9.13 -19.84
N PHE A 17 1.31 8.15 -19.02
CA PHE A 17 2.60 7.45 -19.13
C PHE A 17 2.59 6.25 -20.07
N ASP A 18 1.43 5.90 -20.63
CA ASP A 18 1.17 4.70 -21.44
C ASP A 18 1.62 3.40 -20.75
N CYS A 19 1.24 3.24 -19.48
CA CYS A 19 1.54 2.04 -18.70
C CYS A 19 0.59 0.88 -19.09
N LYS A 20 0.86 0.25 -20.24
CA LYS A 20 -0.03 -0.76 -20.88
C LYS A 20 -0.45 -1.90 -19.96
N ASN A 21 0.43 -2.36 -19.07
CA ASN A 21 0.16 -3.47 -18.16
C ASN A 21 -0.70 -3.07 -16.94
N LEU A 22 -0.85 -1.77 -16.68
CA LEU A 22 -1.69 -1.22 -15.62
C LEU A 22 -3.03 -0.68 -16.13
N LYS A 23 -3.23 -0.64 -17.46
CA LYS A 23 -4.50 -0.23 -18.05
C LYS A 23 -5.58 -1.26 -17.73
N GLN A 24 -6.65 -0.78 -17.11
CA GLN A 24 -7.79 -1.60 -16.73
C GLN A 24 -8.77 -1.73 -17.90
N LEU A 25 -9.21 -2.96 -18.21
CA LEU A 25 -10.25 -3.20 -19.23
C LEU A 25 -11.61 -2.63 -18.83
N SER A 26 -11.88 -2.62 -17.52
CA SER A 26 -13.05 -2.01 -16.89
C SER A 26 -12.60 -1.38 -15.59
N PHE A 27 -13.05 -0.16 -15.33
CA PHE A 27 -12.74 0.58 -14.11
C PHE A 27 -13.93 1.43 -13.67
N GLY A 28 -13.92 1.81 -12.40
CA GLY A 28 -14.93 2.64 -11.79
C GLY A 28 -14.35 3.43 -10.62
N LYS A 29 -15.13 4.38 -10.11
CA LYS A 29 -14.81 5.11 -8.89
C LYS A 29 -15.87 4.78 -7.85
N THR A 30 -15.44 4.63 -6.61
CA THR A 30 -16.33 4.42 -5.46
C THR A 30 -16.42 5.72 -4.69
N ASP A 31 -17.64 6.09 -4.28
CA ASP A 31 -17.83 7.21 -3.36
C ASP A 31 -17.34 6.79 -1.96
N ILE A 32 -16.43 7.57 -1.40
CA ILE A 32 -15.87 7.38 -0.06
C ILE A 32 -16.29 8.52 0.89
N SER A 33 -17.32 9.29 0.53
CA SER A 33 -17.81 10.43 1.33
C SER A 33 -18.30 10.05 2.74
N GLU A 34 -18.57 8.77 2.98
CA GLU A 34 -18.89 8.25 4.32
C GLU A 34 -17.72 8.27 5.31
N PHE A 35 -16.48 8.41 4.81
CA PHE A 35 -15.26 8.44 5.62
C PHE A 35 -14.86 9.88 5.91
N SER A 36 -14.81 10.25 7.19
CA SER A 36 -14.30 11.57 7.62
C SER A 36 -12.77 11.64 7.57
N GLN A 37 -12.10 10.50 7.73
CA GLN A 37 -10.65 10.36 7.71
C GLN A 37 -10.27 9.08 6.95
N PRO A 38 -10.21 9.14 5.61
CA PRO A 38 -9.96 7.99 4.74
C PRO A 38 -8.48 7.54 4.78
N ARG A 39 -8.02 7.12 5.95
CA ARG A 39 -6.66 6.59 6.16
C ARG A 39 -6.55 5.20 5.54
N THR A 40 -5.38 4.84 5.02
CA THR A 40 -5.10 3.51 4.44
C THR A 40 -5.57 2.36 5.32
N MET A 41 -5.28 2.38 6.64
CA MET A 41 -5.76 1.36 7.58
C MET A 41 -7.29 1.28 7.67
N VAL A 42 -7.98 2.42 7.63
CA VAL A 42 -9.45 2.50 7.69
C VAL A 42 -10.05 1.93 6.42
N LEU A 43 -9.58 2.38 5.25
CA LEU A 43 -10.11 1.97 3.96
C LEU A 43 -9.92 0.48 3.72
N TRP A 44 -8.72 -0.06 3.96
CA TRP A 44 -8.46 -1.50 3.76
C TRP A 44 -9.19 -2.37 4.77
N SER A 45 -9.29 -1.95 6.03
CA SER A 45 -10.10 -2.66 7.02
C SER A 45 -11.57 -2.69 6.63
N SER A 46 -12.08 -1.58 6.09
CA SER A 46 -13.46 -1.51 5.63
C SER A 46 -13.70 -2.36 4.39
N PHE A 47 -12.78 -2.31 3.43
CA PHE A 47 -12.85 -3.11 2.20
C PHE A 47 -12.87 -4.61 2.47
N MET A 48 -11.97 -5.12 3.33
CA MET A 48 -11.90 -6.56 3.56
C MET A 48 -13.06 -7.12 4.38
N THR A 49 -13.67 -6.29 5.24
CA THR A 49 -14.81 -6.69 6.09
C THR A 49 -16.17 -6.40 5.42
N GLY A 50 -16.22 -5.48 4.47
CA GLY A 50 -17.47 -5.04 3.83
C GLY A 50 -18.29 -4.06 4.67
N GLU A 51 -17.70 -3.48 5.71
CA GLU A 51 -18.35 -2.54 6.64
C GLU A 51 -17.47 -1.31 6.85
N ASN A 52 -18.04 -0.14 7.12
CA ASN A 52 -17.24 1.03 7.51
C ASN A 52 -16.59 0.83 8.89
N LYS A 53 -15.27 0.64 8.91
CA LYS A 53 -14.46 0.42 10.13
C LYS A 53 -13.86 1.69 10.71
N GLU A 54 -14.15 2.88 10.18
CA GLU A 54 -13.51 4.14 10.59
C GLU A 54 -13.59 4.37 12.10
N LYS A 55 -14.79 4.30 12.68
CA LYS A 55 -15.00 4.52 14.11
C LYS A 55 -14.21 3.55 14.98
N GLU A 56 -14.19 2.27 14.62
CA GLU A 56 -13.50 1.22 15.37
C GLU A 56 -11.98 1.39 15.31
N ILE A 57 -11.45 1.65 14.11
CA ILE A 57 -10.02 1.76 13.84
C ILE A 57 -9.45 3.05 14.47
N LEU A 58 -10.15 4.18 14.34
CA LEU A 58 -9.71 5.45 14.92
C LEU A 58 -9.80 5.47 16.46
N ALA A 59 -10.76 4.76 17.05
CA ALA A 59 -10.89 4.68 18.51
C ALA A 59 -9.69 4.04 19.21
N LYS A 60 -8.84 3.31 18.48
CA LYS A 60 -7.62 2.68 19.01
C LYS A 60 -6.45 3.68 19.17
N GLY A 61 -6.55 4.87 18.57
CA GLY A 61 -5.47 5.86 18.56
C GLY A 61 -4.31 5.47 17.64
N ASP A 62 -3.42 6.43 17.34
CA ASP A 62 -2.47 6.29 16.22
C ASP A 62 -1.58 5.05 16.29
N LYS A 63 -1.04 4.71 17.47
CA LYS A 63 -0.14 3.56 17.61
C LYS A 63 -0.86 2.22 17.42
N GLU A 64 -1.96 2.02 18.13
CA GLU A 64 -2.68 0.74 18.10
C GLU A 64 -3.54 0.57 16.84
N MET A 65 -3.90 1.67 16.18
CA MET A 65 -4.51 1.65 14.85
C MET A 65 -3.64 0.82 13.89
N TRP A 66 -2.34 1.13 13.78
CA TRP A 66 -1.43 0.40 12.88
C TRP A 66 -1.16 -1.04 13.33
N ASN A 67 -1.24 -1.34 14.63
CA ASN A 67 -1.08 -2.72 15.13
C ASN A 67 -2.32 -3.59 14.92
N THR A 68 -3.44 -3.00 14.47
CA THR A 68 -4.68 -3.74 14.30
C THR A 68 -4.56 -4.81 13.23
N ARG A 69 -5.03 -6.01 13.56
CA ARG A 69 -5.16 -7.13 12.65
C ARG A 69 -6.58 -7.66 12.72
N ILE A 70 -7.27 -7.63 11.59
CA ILE A 70 -8.61 -8.21 11.45
C ILE A 70 -8.47 -9.72 11.26
N ASP A 71 -9.30 -10.47 11.98
CA ASP A 71 -9.36 -11.93 11.88
C ASP A 71 -9.89 -12.33 10.51
N ILE A 72 -9.28 -13.35 9.89
CA ILE A 72 -9.66 -13.85 8.56
C ILE A 72 -11.15 -14.19 8.47
N LYS A 73 -11.76 -14.68 9.56
CA LYS A 73 -13.19 -15.03 9.62
C LYS A 73 -14.10 -13.82 9.41
N ASP A 74 -13.62 -12.63 9.77
CA ASP A 74 -14.35 -11.37 9.68
C ASP A 74 -14.11 -10.68 8.33
N THR A 75 -13.33 -11.30 7.44
CA THR A 75 -13.05 -10.80 6.10
C THR A 75 -13.70 -11.66 5.02
N PHE A 76 -13.82 -11.12 3.81
CA PHE A 76 -14.22 -11.91 2.64
C PHE A 76 -13.20 -13.01 2.28
N PHE A 77 -11.97 -12.94 2.79
CA PHE A 77 -10.95 -13.98 2.57
C PHE A 77 -11.37 -15.33 3.14
N SER A 78 -12.22 -15.36 4.18
CA SER A 78 -12.80 -16.59 4.75
C SER A 78 -13.58 -17.45 3.75
N LYS A 79 -13.98 -16.88 2.61
CA LYS A 79 -14.68 -17.57 1.52
C LYS A 79 -13.74 -18.41 0.64
N PHE A 80 -12.43 -18.27 0.83
CA PHE A 80 -11.39 -18.99 0.12
C PHE A 80 -10.77 -20.06 1.01
N LYS A 81 -10.42 -21.21 0.44
CA LYS A 81 -9.85 -22.37 1.14
C LYS A 81 -8.41 -22.14 1.56
N ASN A 82 -7.61 -21.47 0.72
CA ASN A 82 -6.19 -21.25 0.96
C ASN A 82 -5.73 -19.86 0.44
N PRO A 83 -6.24 -18.76 1.02
CA PRO A 83 -5.88 -17.41 0.60
C PRO A 83 -4.47 -17.02 1.08
N LYS A 84 -3.70 -16.35 0.22
CA LYS A 84 -2.39 -15.75 0.52
C LYS A 84 -2.46 -14.23 0.36
N ILE A 85 -2.36 -13.50 1.47
CA ILE A 85 -2.47 -12.03 1.51
C ILE A 85 -1.12 -11.47 1.97
N ILE A 86 -0.52 -10.59 1.17
CA ILE A 86 0.85 -10.11 1.35
C ILE A 86 0.81 -8.59 1.59
N ASP A 87 1.41 -8.18 2.71
CA ASP A 87 1.60 -6.79 3.16
C ASP A 87 0.33 -5.91 3.23
N LEU A 88 -0.86 -6.51 3.37
CA LEU A 88 -2.10 -5.74 3.36
C LEU A 88 -2.33 -5.01 4.70
N PRO A 89 -2.55 -3.68 4.71
CA PRO A 89 -2.90 -2.90 5.90
C PRO A 89 -4.11 -3.49 6.63
N GLY A 90 -3.96 -3.70 7.95
CA GLY A 90 -5.00 -4.31 8.78
C GLY A 90 -5.04 -5.84 8.76
N PHE A 91 -4.19 -6.53 7.98
CA PHE A 91 -4.18 -7.99 7.92
C PHE A 91 -2.77 -8.59 8.04
N SER A 92 -1.93 -8.43 7.02
CA SER A 92 -0.58 -9.02 6.94
C SER A 92 0.55 -7.98 6.82
N TYR A 93 0.24 -6.72 7.13
CA TYR A 93 1.13 -5.56 7.07
C TYR A 93 2.44 -5.73 7.87
N ASP A 94 3.59 -5.44 7.24
CA ASP A 94 4.90 -5.45 7.90
C ASP A 94 5.12 -4.19 8.75
N LEU A 95 4.74 -4.27 10.02
CA LEU A 95 4.86 -3.17 10.97
C LEU A 95 6.29 -2.62 11.10
N GLY A 96 7.31 -3.47 10.96
CA GLY A 96 8.70 -3.08 11.14
C GLY A 96 9.15 -2.17 10.02
N VAL A 97 8.93 -2.61 8.78
CA VAL A 97 9.28 -1.85 7.57
C VAL A 97 8.50 -0.55 7.51
N HIS A 98 7.19 -0.59 7.71
CA HIS A 98 6.36 0.61 7.61
C HIS A 98 6.61 1.62 8.75
N LYS A 99 7.06 1.15 9.93
CA LYS A 99 7.53 2.04 10.99
C LYS A 99 8.82 2.75 10.60
N ARG A 100 9.76 2.03 9.96
CA ARG A 100 11.00 2.64 9.45
C ARG A 100 10.71 3.70 8.38
N SER A 101 9.86 3.38 7.40
CA SER A 101 9.44 4.35 6.38
C SER A 101 8.87 5.64 7.00
N ARG A 102 7.97 5.53 7.99
CA ARG A 102 7.44 6.70 8.72
C ARG A 102 8.50 7.47 9.51
N GLN A 103 9.49 6.79 10.08
CA GLN A 103 10.60 7.46 10.77
C GLN A 103 11.46 8.27 9.80
N LEU A 104 11.74 7.72 8.61
CA LEU A 104 12.48 8.43 7.56
C LEU A 104 11.68 9.61 7.02
N LEU A 105 10.37 9.44 6.80
CA LEU A 105 9.48 10.53 6.41
C LEU A 105 9.51 11.66 7.45
N LYS A 106 9.39 11.32 8.74
CA LYS A 106 9.49 12.30 9.82
C LYS A 106 10.85 12.99 9.85
N ALA A 107 11.94 12.24 9.73
CA ALA A 107 13.30 12.77 9.73
C ALA A 107 13.54 13.76 8.58
N PHE A 108 12.90 13.56 7.41
CA PHE A 108 13.00 14.51 6.29
C PHE A 108 12.44 15.89 6.65
N PHE A 109 11.32 15.93 7.40
CA PHE A 109 10.70 17.18 7.83
C PHE A 109 11.41 17.82 9.03
N GLU A 110 12.11 17.03 9.85
CA GLU A 110 12.92 17.53 10.97
C GLU A 110 14.33 17.98 10.55
N ALA A 111 14.80 17.60 9.37
CA ALA A 111 16.11 17.99 8.84
C ALA A 111 16.21 19.51 8.60
N GLU A 112 17.29 20.11 9.08
CA GLU A 112 17.50 21.57 9.04
C GLU A 112 18.18 22.02 7.74
N THR A 113 18.98 21.15 7.13
CA THR A 113 19.75 21.47 5.92
C THR A 113 19.29 20.69 4.70
N ASP A 114 19.51 21.26 3.50
CA ASP A 114 19.20 20.59 2.24
C ASP A 114 20.03 19.31 2.03
N GLU A 115 21.27 19.29 2.55
CA GLU A 115 22.14 18.12 2.48
C GLU A 115 21.62 16.96 3.34
N GLU A 116 21.09 17.24 4.53
CA GLU A 116 20.41 16.25 5.37
C GLU A 116 19.12 15.74 4.72
N LYS A 117 18.29 16.66 4.21
CA LYS A 117 17.06 16.29 3.49
C LYS A 117 17.35 15.37 2.32
N LYS A 118 18.40 15.66 1.54
CA LYS A 118 18.81 14.83 0.41
C LYS A 118 19.21 13.42 0.87
N LYS A 119 20.00 13.30 1.93
CA LYS A 119 20.39 11.98 2.48
C LYS A 119 19.19 11.18 2.97
N VAL A 120 18.27 11.82 3.69
CA VAL A 120 17.06 11.16 4.18
C VAL A 120 16.14 10.75 3.02
N LEU A 121 16.00 11.60 1.99
CA LEU A 121 15.25 11.28 0.78
C LEU A 121 15.82 10.05 0.06
N GLU A 122 17.14 9.98 -0.11
CA GLU A 122 17.82 8.84 -0.73
C GLU A 122 17.59 7.55 0.08
N GLU A 123 17.72 7.61 1.41
CA GLU A 123 17.48 6.47 2.29
C GLU A 123 16.01 6.03 2.26
N HIS A 124 15.09 6.98 2.30
CA HIS A 124 13.66 6.74 2.23
C HIS A 124 13.25 6.05 0.93
N ASN A 125 13.72 6.55 -0.22
CA ASN A 125 13.43 5.93 -1.51
C ASN A 125 14.04 4.52 -1.60
N LYS A 126 15.27 4.33 -1.09
CA LYS A 126 15.91 3.02 -1.06
C LYS A 126 15.12 2.01 -0.21
N ASP A 127 14.70 2.39 0.99
CA ASP A 127 13.87 1.56 1.87
C ASP A 127 12.57 1.13 1.18
N ALA A 128 11.89 2.07 0.51
CA ALA A 128 10.67 1.80 -0.23
C ALA A 128 10.86 0.77 -1.37
N PHE A 129 11.92 0.90 -2.16
CA PHE A 129 12.23 -0.06 -3.24
C PHE A 129 12.67 -1.43 -2.72
N GLU A 130 13.46 -1.47 -1.64
CA GLU A 130 13.87 -2.73 -1.02
C GLU A 130 12.67 -3.51 -0.47
N HIS A 131 11.71 -2.81 0.14
CA HIS A 131 10.45 -3.41 0.56
C HIS A 131 9.60 -3.88 -0.61
N HIS A 132 9.43 -3.02 -1.62
CA HIS A 132 8.69 -3.36 -2.84
C HIS A 132 9.20 -4.65 -3.48
N LYS A 133 10.52 -4.80 -3.60
CA LYS A 133 11.15 -5.98 -4.17
C LYS A 133 10.83 -7.25 -3.37
N LYS A 134 10.86 -7.20 -2.03
CA LYS A 134 10.51 -8.35 -1.19
C LYS A 134 9.05 -8.77 -1.36
N VAL A 135 8.13 -7.80 -1.34
CA VAL A 135 6.71 -8.05 -1.56
C VAL A 135 6.46 -8.65 -2.95
N LYS A 136 7.13 -8.11 -3.98
CA LYS A 136 7.06 -8.62 -5.36
C LYS A 136 7.57 -10.05 -5.47
N GLU A 137 8.72 -10.37 -4.90
CA GLU A 137 9.28 -11.72 -4.89
C GLU A 137 8.33 -12.72 -4.20
N GLU A 138 7.78 -12.37 -3.04
CA GLU A 138 6.81 -13.23 -2.34
C GLU A 138 5.53 -13.42 -3.16
N PHE A 139 5.03 -12.35 -3.79
CA PHE A 139 3.84 -12.40 -4.62
C PHE A 139 4.04 -13.28 -5.86
N GLU A 140 5.16 -13.11 -6.57
CA GLU A 140 5.51 -13.92 -7.74
C GLU A 140 5.62 -15.41 -7.37
N GLN A 141 6.24 -15.74 -6.23
CA GLN A 141 6.32 -17.11 -5.73
C GLN A 141 4.93 -17.68 -5.41
N ALA A 142 4.09 -16.91 -4.71
CA ALA A 142 2.72 -17.32 -4.39
C ALA A 142 1.90 -17.60 -5.65
N VAL A 143 1.99 -16.73 -6.67
CA VAL A 143 1.31 -16.91 -7.96
C VAL A 143 1.86 -18.12 -8.72
N ALA A 144 3.18 -18.31 -8.75
CA ALA A 144 3.83 -19.41 -9.46
C ALA A 144 3.52 -20.79 -8.87
N SER A 145 3.36 -20.87 -7.54
CA SER A 145 3.04 -22.13 -6.83
C SER A 145 1.72 -22.76 -7.29
N LYS A 146 0.73 -21.93 -7.66
CA LYS A 146 -0.67 -22.33 -7.94
C LYS A 146 -1.35 -23.08 -6.78
N GLU A 147 -0.81 -22.99 -5.57
CA GLU A 147 -1.37 -23.66 -4.37
C GLU A 147 -2.52 -22.87 -3.72
N HIS A 148 -2.60 -21.57 -4.03
CA HIS A 148 -3.55 -20.65 -3.43
C HIS A 148 -4.74 -20.39 -4.36
N ASP A 149 -5.95 -20.45 -3.81
CA ASP A 149 -7.18 -20.10 -4.55
C ASP A 149 -7.44 -18.58 -4.58
N LEU A 150 -6.76 -17.81 -3.72
CA LEU A 150 -6.63 -16.36 -3.79
C LEU A 150 -5.20 -15.94 -3.45
N VAL A 151 -4.61 -15.07 -4.27
CA VAL A 151 -3.38 -14.32 -3.94
C VAL A 151 -3.68 -12.83 -4.01
N LEU A 152 -3.42 -12.10 -2.94
CA LEU A 152 -3.53 -10.64 -2.89
C LEU A 152 -2.16 -10.07 -2.49
N GLY A 153 -1.57 -9.25 -3.35
CA GLY A 153 -0.38 -8.46 -3.03
C GLY A 153 -0.71 -6.99 -2.92
N TYR A 154 -0.33 -6.37 -1.81
CA TYR A 154 -0.42 -4.93 -1.60
C TYR A 154 0.92 -4.25 -1.87
N PHE A 155 0.93 -3.24 -2.73
CA PHE A 155 2.12 -2.55 -3.19
C PHE A 155 2.01 -1.06 -2.89
N SER A 156 2.74 -0.59 -1.86
CA SER A 156 2.70 0.81 -1.41
C SER A 156 3.77 1.71 -2.01
N VAL A 157 4.60 1.21 -2.93
CA VAL A 157 5.80 1.93 -3.40
C VAL A 157 5.47 3.29 -4.02
N ALA A 158 4.36 3.40 -4.76
CA ALA A 158 3.93 4.64 -5.37
C ALA A 158 3.50 5.68 -4.31
N ASP A 159 2.75 5.26 -3.30
CA ASP A 159 2.35 6.11 -2.17
C ASP A 159 3.56 6.58 -1.36
N VAL A 160 4.38 5.62 -0.90
CA VAL A 160 5.54 5.89 -0.05
C VAL A 160 6.49 6.85 -0.77
N ILE A 161 6.96 6.52 -1.97
CA ILE A 161 7.87 7.41 -2.71
C ILE A 161 7.18 8.75 -3.05
N GLY A 162 5.88 8.73 -3.33
CA GLY A 162 5.07 9.90 -3.61
C GLY A 162 5.12 10.97 -2.51
N HIS A 163 5.20 10.58 -1.23
CA HIS A 163 5.26 11.52 -0.10
C HIS A 163 6.42 12.53 -0.19
N LEU A 164 7.61 12.08 -0.62
CA LEU A 164 8.79 12.94 -0.68
C LEU A 164 9.20 13.33 -2.10
N ASN A 165 8.53 12.79 -3.13
CA ASN A 165 8.81 13.07 -4.54
C ASN A 165 7.60 13.73 -5.25
N PHE A 166 6.76 14.44 -4.49
CA PHE A 166 5.56 15.10 -5.04
C PHE A 166 5.90 15.99 -6.24
N GLY A 167 5.15 15.82 -7.33
CA GLY A 167 5.38 16.55 -8.59
C GLY A 167 6.52 16.01 -9.46
N ASN A 168 7.31 15.05 -9.00
CA ASN A 168 8.35 14.42 -9.81
C ASN A 168 7.76 13.36 -10.75
N LYS A 169 7.22 13.81 -11.88
CA LYS A 169 6.59 12.93 -12.90
C LYS A 169 7.55 11.85 -13.44
N ILE A 170 8.86 12.12 -13.51
CA ILE A 170 9.84 11.15 -14.01
C ILE A 170 9.94 9.97 -13.04
N MET A 171 10.05 10.25 -11.74
CA MET A 171 10.09 9.21 -10.70
C MET A 171 8.81 8.38 -10.71
N MET A 172 7.63 9.02 -10.72
CA MET A 172 6.36 8.31 -10.76
C MET A 172 6.21 7.41 -12.00
N LYS A 173 6.66 7.90 -13.17
CA LYS A 173 6.68 7.12 -14.41
C LYS A 173 7.59 5.90 -14.33
N MET A 174 8.72 5.99 -13.62
CA MET A 174 9.59 4.83 -13.40
C MET A 174 8.89 3.78 -12.53
N ILE A 175 8.29 4.20 -11.41
CA ILE A 175 7.58 3.30 -10.49
C ILE A 175 6.40 2.61 -11.18
N TYR A 176 5.63 3.33 -11.99
CA TYR A 176 4.47 2.76 -12.69
C TYR A 176 4.85 1.78 -13.82
N LYS A 177 6.13 1.69 -14.18
CA LYS A 177 6.62 0.77 -15.22
C LYS A 177 7.33 -0.46 -14.66
N GLU A 178 7.56 -0.49 -13.36
CA GLU A 178 8.19 -1.59 -12.63
C GLU A 178 7.23 -2.76 -12.37
#